data_AF-A0A3D1IHE6-F1
#
_entry.id   AF-A0A3D1IHE6-F1
#
_cell.length_a   1.000
_cell.length_b   1.000
_cell.length_c   1.000
_cell.angle_alpha   90.00
_cell.angle_beta   90.00
_cell.angle_gamma   90.00
#
_symmetry.space_group_name_H-M   'P 1'
#
loop_
_entity.id
_entity.type
_entity.pdbx_description
1 polymer ?
#
loop_
_entity_poly.entity_id
_entity_poly.type
_entity_poly.pdbx_seq_one_letter_code
_entity_poly.pdbx_strand_id
1 'polypeptide(L)'
;GSVVDIAVRDDADRAESRARRERMTALREGRVPVEAAPPTEHDETETVPASRATAPEAGAAAVAAEAEAREVDLLEEPEPLGFADCVGTHGGLTALQFAARDGHADAAQTLIEGGADINQVSAADGTSPLLIATINGHFDVAMQLLDAGADPSLTSHAGATPLYGALNMHWAPKARHPQPTDYLQQAATYLDVMAAMLNAGADVNARLTKSLWYTTYNRDLLGVDRAGATAFWRAAYALDIDAMRLLLAHGADPHRPTLKVPGRNRAANPDPSDLAPVPLGGPAVSPLLAASGVGYGQGYAGNSHRHVPDGWLPAVRFLVEELGADVHFRDHNGYNAIHHAAARGDDAVILYLVGRGVDVTQMSRRGQTTVDMANGPVQRIQPFPQTIALLEGLGATNSHRCMSC
;
A
#
# COMPACT_ATOMS: atom_id res chain seq x y z
N GLY A 1 12.79 17.60 20.58
CA GLY A 1 13.79 16.68 19.99
C GLY A 1 14.19 17.19 18.62
N SER A 2 15.33 16.75 18.08
CA SER A 2 15.69 17.04 16.69
C SER A 2 14.70 16.38 15.72
N VAL A 3 14.47 17.02 14.58
CA VAL A 3 13.69 16.50 13.46
C VAL A 3 14.66 16.25 12.31
N VAL A 4 14.55 15.10 11.65
CA VAL A 4 15.38 14.72 10.51
C VAL A 4 14.48 14.57 9.29
N ASP A 5 14.81 15.28 8.22
CA ASP A 5 14.19 15.09 6.91
C ASP A 5 14.82 13.89 6.19
N ILE A 6 14.02 12.87 5.94
CA ILE A 6 14.50 11.63 5.34
C ILE A 6 14.69 11.77 3.84
N ALA A 7 13.88 12.57 3.15
CA ALA A 7 14.03 12.79 1.71
C ALA A 7 15.37 13.48 1.43
N VAL A 8 15.69 14.53 2.19
CA VAL A 8 16.97 15.26 2.08
C VAL A 8 18.16 14.35 2.42
N ARG A 9 18.05 13.53 3.47
CA ARG A 9 19.12 12.58 3.83
C ARG A 9 19.31 11.53 2.73
N ASP A 10 18.24 10.95 2.22
CA ASP A 10 18.30 9.95 1.16
C ASP A 10 18.91 10.51 -0.13
N ASP A 11 18.64 11.78 -0.47
CA ASP A 11 19.26 12.44 -1.62
C ASP A 11 20.78 12.61 -1.46
N ALA A 12 21.21 13.01 -0.26
CA ALA A 12 22.63 13.10 0.08
C ALA A 12 23.30 11.71 0.00
N ASP A 13 22.69 10.68 0.58
CA ASP A 13 23.20 9.30 0.57
C ASP A 13 23.29 8.75 -0.86
N ARG A 14 22.30 9.06 -1.72
CA ARG A 14 22.31 8.69 -3.14
C ARG A 14 23.44 9.38 -3.91
N ALA A 15 23.65 10.67 -3.67
CA ALA A 15 24.73 11.44 -4.29
C ALA A 15 26.11 10.89 -3.88
N GLU A 16 26.31 10.62 -2.59
CA GLU A 16 27.55 10.03 -2.09
C GLU A 16 27.78 8.62 -2.68
N SER A 17 26.73 7.81 -2.76
CA SER A 17 26.79 6.47 -3.35
C SER A 17 27.11 6.49 -4.85
N ARG A 18 26.65 7.50 -5.61
CA ARG A 18 27.04 7.72 -7.01
C ARG A 18 28.53 8.07 -7.10
N ALA A 19 28.97 9.07 -6.33
CA ALA A 19 30.38 9.47 -6.30
C ALA A 19 31.31 8.31 -5.88
N ARG A 20 30.89 7.48 -4.91
CA ARG A 20 31.65 6.29 -4.51
C ARG A 20 31.74 5.26 -5.64
N ARG A 21 30.65 5.00 -6.38
CA ARG A 21 30.67 4.09 -7.53
C ARG A 21 31.56 4.61 -8.65
N GLU A 22 31.53 5.90 -8.93
CA GLU A 22 32.41 6.54 -9.91
C GLU A 22 33.88 6.40 -9.51
N ARG A 23 34.24 6.66 -8.24
CA ARG A 23 35.60 6.43 -7.72
C ARG A 23 36.04 4.97 -7.86
N MET A 24 35.17 4.01 -7.48
CA MET A 24 35.48 2.58 -7.61
C MET A 24 35.62 2.15 -9.07
N THR A 25 34.84 2.73 -9.98
CA THR A 25 34.94 2.46 -11.43
C THR A 25 36.24 3.02 -11.98
N ALA A 26 36.59 4.27 -11.64
CA ALA A 26 37.84 4.89 -12.03
C ALA A 26 39.08 4.11 -11.52
N LEU A 27 39.03 3.59 -10.29
CA LEU A 27 40.06 2.69 -9.75
C LEU A 27 40.17 1.39 -10.55
N ARG A 28 39.04 0.75 -10.90
CA ARG A 28 39.01 -0.49 -11.69
C ARG A 28 39.51 -0.30 -13.13
N GLU A 29 39.25 0.87 -13.71
CA GLU A 29 39.66 1.21 -15.07
C GLU A 29 41.09 1.76 -15.14
N GLY A 30 41.84 1.78 -14.03
CA GLY A 30 43.20 2.30 -13.96
C GLY A 30 43.30 3.81 -14.23
N ARG A 31 42.18 4.54 -14.12
CA ARG A 31 42.08 5.98 -14.37
C ARG A 31 42.48 6.84 -13.16
N VAL A 32 42.91 6.21 -12.07
CA VAL A 32 43.46 6.85 -10.87
C VAL A 32 44.87 6.28 -10.64
N PRO A 33 45.92 7.10 -10.47
CA PRO A 33 47.26 6.59 -10.19
C PRO A 33 47.26 5.84 -8.87
N VAL A 34 47.58 4.56 -8.89
CA VAL A 34 48.01 3.84 -7.69
C VAL A 34 49.44 4.31 -7.40
N GLU A 35 49.70 4.84 -6.22
CA GLU A 35 51.06 5.17 -5.78
C GLU A 35 51.87 3.86 -5.75
N ALA A 36 52.79 3.70 -6.71
CA ALA A 36 53.43 2.43 -6.99
C ALA A 36 54.54 2.10 -5.97
N ALA A 37 54.44 0.96 -5.31
CA ALA A 37 55.60 0.26 -4.75
C ALA A 37 56.42 -0.38 -5.91
N PRO A 38 57.76 -0.50 -5.79
CA PRO A 38 58.63 -0.86 -6.90
C PRO A 38 58.49 -2.33 -7.33
N PRO A 39 58.90 -2.67 -8.57
CA PRO A 39 58.34 -3.79 -9.32
C PRO A 39 59.03 -5.13 -9.02
N THR A 40 58.28 -6.22 -9.19
CA THR A 40 58.83 -7.55 -9.45
C THR A 40 58.20 -8.10 -10.74
N GLU A 41 59.08 -8.51 -11.64
CA GLU A 41 58.81 -9.04 -12.98
C GLU A 41 58.01 -10.36 -12.94
N HIS A 42 57.07 -10.55 -13.86
CA HIS A 42 57.03 -11.68 -14.80
C HIS A 42 55.80 -11.61 -15.74
N ASP A 43 56.13 -11.39 -17.02
CA ASP A 43 55.67 -11.86 -18.33
C ASP A 43 54.28 -12.52 -18.63
N GLU A 44 53.90 -12.31 -19.90
CA GLU A 44 53.03 -13.06 -20.82
C GLU A 44 51.53 -12.66 -21.01
N THR A 45 51.34 -11.81 -22.03
CA THR A 45 50.49 -11.96 -23.24
C THR A 45 49.03 -12.46 -23.16
N GLU A 46 48.08 -11.63 -23.64
CA GLU A 46 47.15 -12.04 -24.71
C GLU A 46 46.37 -10.84 -25.31
N THR A 47 46.22 -10.84 -26.64
CA THR A 47 45.50 -9.86 -27.45
C THR A 47 44.17 -10.43 -27.93
N VAL A 48 43.11 -9.60 -27.99
CA VAL A 48 41.83 -9.94 -28.65
C VAL A 48 41.41 -8.80 -29.58
N PRO A 49 41.01 -9.07 -30.84
CA PRO A 49 40.92 -8.05 -31.88
C PRO A 49 39.57 -7.31 -31.91
N ALA A 50 39.61 -6.09 -32.46
CA ALA A 50 38.44 -5.28 -32.79
C ALA A 50 37.88 -5.62 -34.19
N SER A 51 36.55 -5.58 -34.37
CA SER A 51 35.94 -5.43 -35.69
C SER A 51 34.80 -4.40 -35.73
N ARG A 52 34.90 -3.57 -36.80
CA ARG A 52 33.97 -2.62 -37.45
C ARG A 52 32.51 -3.14 -37.57
N ALA A 53 31.46 -2.36 -37.82
CA ALA A 53 31.28 -1.20 -38.72
C ALA A 53 29.97 -0.42 -38.42
N THR A 54 29.83 0.70 -39.12
CA THR A 54 28.87 1.82 -39.08
C THR A 54 27.41 1.57 -39.58
N ALA A 55 26.54 2.54 -39.25
CA ALA A 55 25.07 2.65 -39.38
C ALA A 55 24.46 2.72 -40.81
N PRO A 56 23.12 2.90 -40.93
CA PRO A 56 22.64 4.11 -41.62
C PRO A 56 21.50 4.88 -40.92
N GLU A 57 21.58 6.21 -41.04
CA GLU A 57 20.88 7.26 -40.28
C GLU A 57 19.45 7.61 -40.76
N ALA A 58 18.83 6.80 -41.64
CA ALA A 58 17.49 7.12 -42.18
C ALA A 58 16.33 6.74 -41.23
N GLY A 59 16.55 5.83 -40.28
CA GLY A 59 15.57 5.48 -39.25
C GLY A 59 15.53 6.47 -38.08
N ALA A 60 16.61 7.23 -37.87
CA ALA A 60 16.75 8.11 -36.71
C ALA A 60 15.78 9.30 -36.73
N ALA A 61 15.45 9.84 -37.90
CA ALA A 61 14.54 10.99 -38.03
C ALA A 61 13.06 10.60 -37.84
N ALA A 62 12.65 9.40 -38.30
CA ALA A 62 11.30 8.88 -38.05
C ALA A 62 11.11 8.46 -36.59
N VAL A 63 12.15 7.86 -35.99
CA VAL A 63 12.19 7.54 -34.56
C VAL A 63 12.25 8.81 -33.70
N ALA A 64 12.89 9.89 -34.17
CA ALA A 64 12.90 11.19 -33.50
C ALA A 64 11.54 11.89 -33.56
N ALA A 65 10.83 11.83 -34.70
CA ALA A 65 9.47 12.39 -34.80
C ALA A 65 8.42 11.59 -34.02
N GLU A 66 8.55 10.25 -33.95
CA GLU A 66 7.77 9.40 -33.03
C GLU A 66 8.17 9.61 -31.56
N ALA A 67 9.46 9.89 -31.29
CA ALA A 67 9.94 10.22 -29.95
C ALA A 67 9.43 11.59 -29.49
N GLU A 68 9.41 12.59 -30.37
CA GLU A 68 8.91 13.94 -30.11
C GLU A 68 7.37 13.93 -30.00
N ALA A 69 6.66 13.12 -30.78
CA ALA A 69 5.23 12.87 -30.58
C ALA A 69 4.93 12.09 -29.28
N ARG A 70 5.83 11.21 -28.84
CA ARG A 70 5.80 10.57 -27.50
C ARG A 70 6.13 11.56 -26.38
N GLU A 71 6.97 12.54 -26.64
CA GLU A 71 7.42 13.56 -25.68
C GLU A 71 6.30 14.60 -25.42
N VAL A 72 5.42 14.83 -26.39
CA VAL A 72 4.29 15.77 -26.26
C VAL A 72 3.03 15.14 -25.61
N ASP A 73 2.86 13.81 -25.67
CA ASP A 73 1.72 13.10 -25.06
C ASP A 73 2.01 12.58 -23.63
N LEU A 74 3.28 12.63 -23.21
CA LEU A 74 3.78 12.36 -21.86
C LEU A 74 3.92 13.66 -21.05
N LEU A 75 2.83 14.43 -20.92
CA LEU A 75 2.76 15.41 -19.82
C LEU A 75 2.99 14.65 -18.51
N GLU A 76 4.19 14.83 -17.97
CA GLU A 76 4.84 14.12 -16.87
C GLU A 76 3.85 13.73 -15.76
N GLU A 77 3.32 12.49 -15.79
CA GLU A 77 2.74 11.93 -14.56
C GLU A 77 3.85 11.99 -13.50
N PRO A 78 3.64 12.66 -12.36
CA PRO A 78 4.69 12.84 -11.36
C PRO A 78 5.17 11.47 -10.86
N GLU A 79 6.43 11.35 -10.50
CA GLU A 79 6.93 10.08 -9.97
C GLU A 79 6.14 9.65 -8.71
N PRO A 80 5.82 8.35 -8.55
CA PRO A 80 5.18 7.86 -7.35
C PRO A 80 6.05 8.14 -6.13
N LEU A 81 5.39 8.43 -5.00
CA LEU A 81 6.06 8.64 -3.72
C LEU A 81 6.98 7.45 -3.38
N GLY A 82 8.27 7.77 -3.21
CA GLY A 82 9.27 6.88 -2.70
C GLY A 82 9.02 6.53 -1.23
N PHE A 83 9.83 5.60 -0.71
CA PHE A 83 9.77 5.25 0.70
C PHE A 83 10.08 6.46 1.59
N ALA A 84 11.14 7.21 1.27
CA ALA A 84 11.51 8.44 1.96
C ALA A 84 10.37 9.46 1.98
N ASP A 85 9.66 9.66 0.87
CA ASP A 85 8.56 10.62 0.79
C ASP A 85 7.34 10.17 1.61
N CYS A 86 7.11 8.86 1.70
CA CYS A 86 6.07 8.30 2.57
C CYS A 86 6.39 8.53 4.05
N VAL A 87 7.67 8.41 4.44
CA VAL A 87 8.15 8.72 5.80
C VAL A 87 8.09 10.22 6.06
N GLY A 88 8.60 11.04 5.13
CA GLY A 88 8.75 12.49 5.29
C GLY A 88 9.85 12.82 6.28
N THR A 89 9.48 13.27 7.48
CA THR A 89 10.44 13.56 8.54
C THR A 89 10.17 12.66 9.77
N HIS A 90 11.18 12.45 10.60
CA HIS A 90 11.03 11.70 11.85
C HIS A 90 11.66 12.42 13.03
N GLY A 91 11.21 12.07 14.24
CA GLY A 91 11.68 12.66 15.50
C GLY A 91 10.66 13.62 16.09
N GLY A 92 11.13 14.58 16.88
CA GLY A 92 10.24 15.61 17.44
C GLY A 92 9.13 15.13 18.39
N LEU A 93 9.18 13.89 18.89
CA LEU A 93 8.21 13.39 19.87
C LEU A 93 8.33 14.11 21.21
N THR A 94 7.19 14.38 21.84
CA THR A 94 7.07 14.87 23.22
C THR A 94 7.22 13.73 24.23
N ALA A 95 7.42 14.06 25.50
CA ALA A 95 7.46 13.07 26.57
C ALA A 95 6.14 12.26 26.66
N LEU A 96 5.00 12.93 26.48
CA LEU A 96 3.69 12.27 26.49
C LEU A 96 3.55 11.27 25.33
N GLN A 97 4.05 11.63 24.15
CA GLN A 97 4.03 10.71 23.01
C GLN A 97 4.93 9.50 23.21
N PHE A 98 6.09 9.65 23.87
CA PHE A 98 6.92 8.50 24.24
C PHE A 98 6.21 7.57 25.22
N ALA A 99 5.59 8.12 26.27
CA ALA A 99 4.81 7.32 27.22
C ALA A 99 3.64 6.58 26.53
N ALA A 100 2.90 7.28 25.65
CA ALA A 100 1.80 6.71 24.90
C ALA A 100 2.22 5.64 23.88
N ARG A 101 3.35 5.85 23.20
CA ARG A 101 3.93 4.90 22.24
C ARG A 101 4.34 3.58 22.89
N ASP A 102 4.84 3.65 24.14
CA ASP A 102 5.37 2.50 24.87
C ASP A 102 4.34 1.90 25.85
N GLY A 103 3.11 2.42 25.87
CA GLY A 103 2.02 1.87 26.70
C GLY A 103 2.15 2.19 28.19
N HIS A 104 2.98 3.15 28.59
CA HIS A 104 3.19 3.53 29.98
C HIS A 104 2.06 4.43 30.50
N ALA A 105 0.91 3.83 30.83
CA ALA A 105 -0.28 4.52 31.32
C ALA A 105 0.01 5.50 32.48
N ASP A 106 0.65 5.03 33.56
CA ASP A 106 0.95 5.86 34.74
C ASP A 106 1.84 7.07 34.39
N ALA A 107 2.79 6.88 33.48
CA ALA A 107 3.66 7.96 33.03
C ALA A 107 2.90 8.97 32.16
N ALA A 108 2.03 8.50 31.27
CA ALA A 108 1.17 9.36 30.46
C ALA A 108 0.24 10.20 31.35
N GLN A 109 -0.40 9.58 32.34
CA GLN A 109 -1.24 10.28 33.31
C GLN A 109 -0.46 11.33 34.10
N THR A 110 0.71 10.96 34.66
CA THR A 110 1.56 11.89 35.41
C THR A 110 1.98 13.11 34.57
N LEU A 111 2.28 12.91 33.29
CA LEU A 111 2.64 13.99 32.37
C LEU A 111 1.47 14.93 32.11
N ILE A 112 0.25 14.40 31.93
CA ILE A 112 -0.97 15.20 31.75
C ILE A 112 -1.26 16.01 33.02
N GLU A 113 -1.19 15.39 34.20
CA GLU A 113 -1.34 16.07 35.50
C GLU A 113 -0.27 17.14 35.72
N GLY A 114 0.94 16.92 35.19
CA GLY A 114 2.04 17.89 35.15
C GLY A 114 1.87 19.02 34.13
N GLY A 115 0.76 19.07 33.39
CA GLY A 115 0.44 20.12 32.42
C GLY A 115 1.01 19.89 31.02
N ALA A 116 1.39 18.66 30.66
CA ALA A 116 1.69 18.34 29.27
C ALA A 116 0.45 18.59 28.40
N ASP A 117 0.64 19.26 27.27
CA ASP A 117 -0.45 19.47 26.31
C ASP A 117 -0.82 18.13 25.65
N ILE A 118 -2.02 17.65 25.99
CA ILE A 118 -2.58 16.37 25.52
C ILE A 118 -2.75 16.29 24.01
N ASN A 119 -2.81 17.44 23.34
CA ASN A 119 -3.00 17.58 21.91
C ASN A 119 -1.73 18.04 21.17
N GLN A 120 -0.59 18.14 21.87
CA GLN A 120 0.67 18.53 21.24
C GLN A 120 1.13 17.48 20.23
N VAL A 121 1.07 17.83 18.95
CA VAL A 121 1.49 16.98 17.85
C VAL A 121 3.02 16.91 17.72
N SER A 122 3.52 15.82 17.14
CA SER A 122 4.95 15.65 16.86
C SER A 122 5.40 16.74 15.87
N ALA A 123 6.61 17.28 16.08
CA ALA A 123 7.18 18.24 15.14
C ALA A 123 7.58 17.61 13.79
N ALA A 124 7.55 16.28 13.68
CA ALA A 124 7.98 15.56 12.50
C ALA A 124 6.84 15.28 11.51
N ASP A 125 5.83 14.55 11.97
CA ASP A 125 4.76 14.06 11.10
C ASP A 125 3.36 14.47 11.56
N GLY A 126 3.27 15.38 12.54
CA GLY A 126 1.99 15.85 13.07
C GLY A 126 1.21 14.79 13.85
N THR A 127 1.83 13.68 14.22
CA THR A 127 1.16 12.64 15.03
C THR A 127 0.77 13.18 16.41
N SER A 128 -0.46 12.97 16.88
CA SER A 128 -0.90 13.35 18.24
C SER A 128 -0.59 12.25 19.27
N PRO A 129 -0.65 12.53 20.59
CA PRO A 129 -0.57 11.50 21.64
C PRO A 129 -1.61 10.39 21.50
N LEU A 130 -2.84 10.73 21.10
CA LEU A 130 -3.88 9.74 20.86
C LEU A 130 -3.59 8.88 19.62
N LEU A 131 -3.11 9.50 18.53
CA LEU A 131 -2.72 8.75 17.34
C LEU A 131 -1.53 7.82 17.62
N ILE A 132 -0.49 8.26 18.33
CA ILE A 132 0.67 7.41 18.63
C ILE A 132 0.27 6.19 19.50
N ALA A 133 -0.64 6.35 20.47
CA ALA A 133 -1.16 5.23 21.26
C ALA A 133 -1.87 4.20 20.37
N THR A 134 -2.78 4.65 19.50
CA THR A 134 -3.57 3.77 18.64
C THR A 134 -2.73 3.05 17.58
N ILE A 135 -1.76 3.73 16.96
CA ILE A 135 -0.87 3.10 15.97
C ILE A 135 0.18 2.16 16.61
N ASN A 136 0.26 2.09 17.94
CA ASN A 136 1.04 1.09 18.65
C ASN A 136 0.17 0.05 19.36
N GLY A 137 -1.16 0.17 19.24
CA GLY A 137 -2.12 -0.78 19.83
C GLY A 137 -2.31 -0.65 21.34
N HIS A 138 -1.91 0.48 21.94
CA HIS A 138 -2.11 0.79 23.35
C HIS A 138 -3.49 1.43 23.58
N PHE A 139 -4.53 0.60 23.47
CA PHE A 139 -5.94 0.96 23.57
C PHE A 139 -6.36 1.45 24.96
N ASP A 140 -5.83 0.89 26.05
CA ASP A 140 -6.13 1.42 27.39
C ASP A 140 -5.59 2.83 27.59
N VAL A 141 -4.38 3.11 27.08
CA VAL A 141 -3.82 4.47 27.07
C VAL A 141 -4.62 5.39 26.15
N ALA A 142 -5.09 4.89 25.00
CA ALA A 142 -5.95 5.67 24.11
C ALA A 142 -7.28 6.06 24.79
N MET A 143 -7.89 5.14 25.56
CA MET A 143 -9.09 5.44 26.35
C MET A 143 -8.80 6.50 27.41
N GLN A 144 -7.70 6.38 28.17
CA GLN A 144 -7.30 7.38 29.16
C GLN A 144 -7.10 8.78 28.54
N LEU A 145 -6.48 8.84 27.36
CA LEU A 145 -6.31 10.10 26.63
C LEU A 145 -7.65 10.70 26.20
N LEU A 146 -8.58 9.89 25.70
CA LEU A 146 -9.93 10.35 25.35
C LEU A 146 -10.70 10.85 26.57
N ASP A 147 -10.66 10.13 27.68
CA ASP A 147 -11.30 10.52 28.94
C ASP A 147 -10.72 11.84 29.48
N ALA A 148 -9.44 12.10 29.23
CA ALA A 148 -8.76 13.35 29.56
C ALA A 148 -8.97 14.47 28.53
N GLY A 149 -9.77 14.26 27.48
CA GLY A 149 -10.15 15.28 26.50
C GLY A 149 -9.21 15.41 25.29
N ALA A 150 -8.48 14.35 24.94
CA ALA A 150 -7.71 14.33 23.69
C ALA A 150 -8.62 14.47 22.47
N ASP A 151 -8.20 15.29 21.50
CA ASP A 151 -8.93 15.53 20.26
C ASP A 151 -8.72 14.35 19.27
N PRO A 152 -9.77 13.57 18.95
CA PRO A 152 -9.66 12.44 18.04
C PRO A 152 -9.64 12.85 16.56
N SER A 153 -9.78 14.13 16.24
CA SER A 153 -9.76 14.65 14.86
C SER A 153 -8.36 15.01 14.36
N LEU A 154 -7.36 15.07 15.26
CA LEU A 154 -5.98 15.41 14.89
C LEU A 154 -5.37 14.33 13.98
N THR A 155 -4.80 14.76 12.85
CA THR A 155 -4.24 13.87 11.83
C THR A 155 -2.75 14.03 11.64
N SER A 156 -2.05 12.93 11.34
CA SER A 156 -0.68 13.02 10.82
C SER A 156 -0.64 13.67 9.43
N HIS A 157 0.56 14.01 8.94
CA HIS A 157 0.78 14.52 7.58
C HIS A 157 0.34 13.56 6.47
N ALA A 158 0.15 12.27 6.79
CA ALA A 158 -0.42 11.28 5.88
C ALA A 158 -1.96 11.21 5.93
N GLY A 159 -2.61 12.08 6.70
CA GLY A 159 -4.07 12.09 6.92
C GLY A 159 -4.56 10.97 7.84
N ALA A 160 -3.68 10.31 8.59
CA ALA A 160 -4.09 9.25 9.51
C ALA A 160 -4.77 9.84 10.75
N THR A 161 -6.02 9.44 10.99
CA THR A 161 -6.72 9.71 12.26
C THR A 161 -6.48 8.58 13.26
N PRO A 162 -6.62 8.83 14.58
CA PRO A 162 -6.64 7.77 15.58
C PRO A 162 -7.65 6.66 15.28
N LEU A 163 -8.82 7.02 14.73
CA LEU A 163 -9.87 6.09 14.30
C LEU A 163 -9.35 5.11 13.23
N TYR A 164 -8.71 5.62 12.17
CA TYR A 164 -8.10 4.77 11.14
C TYR A 164 -6.95 3.94 11.74
N GLY A 165 -6.14 4.56 12.61
CA GLY A 165 -5.00 3.94 13.28
C GLY A 165 -5.38 2.69 14.08
N ALA A 166 -6.41 2.78 14.93
CA ALA A 166 -6.87 1.67 15.77
C ALA A 166 -7.30 0.45 14.94
N LEU A 167 -8.14 0.67 13.94
CA LEU A 167 -8.60 -0.39 13.02
C LEU A 167 -7.44 -0.97 12.20
N ASN A 168 -6.56 -0.09 11.70
CA ASN A 168 -5.43 -0.51 10.90
C ASN A 168 -4.47 -1.38 11.69
N MET A 169 -4.17 -1.02 12.94
CA MET A 169 -3.29 -1.78 13.82
C MET A 169 -3.88 -3.11 14.23
N HIS A 170 -5.19 -3.16 14.53
CA HIS A 170 -5.85 -4.41 14.87
C HIS A 170 -5.68 -5.45 13.75
N TRP A 171 -5.90 -5.03 12.51
CA TRP A 171 -5.84 -5.89 11.33
C TRP A 171 -4.49 -5.84 10.59
N ALA A 172 -3.45 -5.24 11.17
CA ALA A 172 -2.13 -5.23 10.55
C ALA A 172 -1.53 -6.66 10.52
N PRO A 173 -0.80 -7.03 9.46
CA PRO A 173 -0.02 -8.26 9.47
C PRO A 173 0.97 -8.25 10.64
N LYS A 174 1.10 -9.38 11.34
CA LYS A 174 2.03 -9.55 12.46
C LYS A 174 3.23 -10.39 12.03
N ALA A 175 4.43 -9.93 12.36
CA ALA A 175 5.66 -10.68 12.15
C ALA A 175 5.66 -11.97 13.00
N ARG A 176 6.33 -13.03 12.52
CA ARG A 176 6.50 -14.30 13.26
C ARG A 176 7.52 -14.23 14.42
N HIS A 177 8.09 -13.05 14.69
CA HIS A 177 8.95 -12.83 15.85
C HIS A 177 8.10 -12.65 17.12
N PRO A 178 8.58 -13.06 18.31
CA PRO A 178 7.90 -12.77 19.57
C PRO A 178 7.55 -11.28 19.65
N GLN A 179 6.25 -10.99 19.74
CA GLN A 179 5.74 -9.63 19.92
C GLN A 179 5.52 -9.39 21.41
N PRO A 180 5.71 -8.15 21.90
CA PRO A 180 5.19 -7.77 23.21
C PRO A 180 3.72 -8.19 23.34
N THR A 181 3.39 -8.90 24.41
CA THR A 181 2.04 -9.43 24.64
C THR A 181 1.20 -8.54 25.56
N ASP A 182 1.67 -7.34 25.85
CA ASP A 182 0.98 -6.39 26.73
C ASP A 182 -0.43 -6.06 26.22
N TYR A 183 -0.62 -6.16 24.89
CA TYR A 183 -1.94 -6.01 24.29
C TYR A 183 -2.98 -7.05 24.75
N LEU A 184 -2.55 -8.21 25.27
CA LEU A 184 -3.42 -9.24 25.85
C LEU A 184 -3.91 -8.90 27.26
N GLN A 185 -3.28 -7.93 27.92
CA GLN A 185 -3.65 -7.48 29.26
C GLN A 185 -4.59 -6.28 29.24
N GLN A 186 -4.86 -5.74 28.03
CA GLN A 186 -5.69 -4.56 27.88
C GLN A 186 -7.16 -4.86 28.13
N ALA A 187 -7.85 -3.93 28.76
CA ALA A 187 -9.29 -4.01 28.99
C ALA A 187 -10.09 -3.55 27.76
N ALA A 188 -9.63 -2.48 27.10
CA ALA A 188 -10.30 -1.91 25.94
C ALA A 188 -9.97 -2.67 24.66
N THR A 189 -11.01 -3.02 23.90
CA THR A 189 -10.85 -3.53 22.54
C THR A 189 -10.67 -2.38 21.54
N TYR A 190 -10.21 -2.70 20.33
CA TYR A 190 -10.14 -1.69 19.26
C TYR A 190 -11.52 -1.11 18.91
N LEU A 191 -12.59 -1.90 19.01
CA LEU A 191 -13.96 -1.42 18.76
C LEU A 191 -14.42 -0.47 19.86
N ASP A 192 -14.07 -0.73 21.12
CA ASP A 192 -14.37 0.19 22.24
C ASP A 192 -13.72 1.55 22.01
N VAL A 193 -12.43 1.54 21.64
CA VAL A 193 -11.66 2.75 21.32
C VAL A 193 -12.25 3.48 20.11
N MET A 194 -12.59 2.76 19.04
CA MET A 194 -13.24 3.36 17.86
C MET A 194 -14.58 4.01 18.22
N ALA A 195 -15.42 3.32 19.00
CA ALA A 195 -16.70 3.85 19.45
C ALA A 195 -16.52 5.10 20.32
N ALA A 196 -15.54 5.10 21.22
CA ALA A 196 -15.21 6.26 22.04
C ALA A 196 -14.79 7.47 21.19
N MET A 197 -13.93 7.27 20.18
CA MET A 197 -13.52 8.34 19.25
C MET A 197 -14.70 8.91 18.45
N LEU A 198 -15.58 8.04 17.94
CA LEU A 198 -16.74 8.46 17.16
C LEU A 198 -17.73 9.25 18.03
N ASN A 199 -17.96 8.81 19.27
CA ASN A 199 -18.77 9.55 20.25
C ASN A 199 -18.13 10.89 20.64
N ALA A 200 -16.80 10.97 20.63
CA ALA A 200 -16.05 12.21 20.84
C ALA A 200 -15.94 13.11 19.60
N GLY A 201 -16.60 12.76 18.48
CA GLY A 201 -16.71 13.61 17.30
C GLY A 201 -15.61 13.43 16.25
N ALA A 202 -14.92 12.28 16.23
CA ALA A 202 -13.98 11.96 15.17
C ALA A 202 -14.65 11.98 13.79
N ASP A 203 -13.99 12.58 12.78
CA ASP A 203 -14.46 12.51 11.40
C ASP A 203 -14.34 11.08 10.86
N VAL A 204 -15.50 10.41 10.76
CA VAL A 204 -15.63 9.03 10.27
C VAL A 204 -15.20 8.87 8.80
N ASN A 205 -15.26 9.96 8.02
CA ASN A 205 -14.98 9.98 6.58
C ASN A 205 -13.63 10.60 6.24
N ALA A 206 -12.80 10.87 7.26
CA ALA A 206 -11.42 11.32 7.08
C ALA A 206 -10.65 10.37 6.16
N ARG A 207 -9.81 10.95 5.31
CA ARG A 207 -9.10 10.24 4.24
C ARG A 207 -7.60 10.34 4.43
N LEU A 208 -6.93 9.23 4.18
CA LEU A 208 -5.48 9.25 4.00
C LEU A 208 -5.10 10.11 2.79
N THR A 209 -3.97 10.79 2.85
CA THR A 209 -3.38 11.53 1.71
C THR A 209 -2.36 10.68 0.96
N LYS A 210 -1.72 9.73 1.66
CA LYS A 210 -0.73 8.80 1.13
C LYS A 210 -0.72 7.50 1.94
N SER A 211 -0.08 6.47 1.39
CA SER A 211 0.15 5.22 2.11
C SER A 211 0.99 5.42 3.37
N LEU A 212 0.58 4.83 4.49
CA LEU A 212 1.25 4.97 5.78
C LEU A 212 2.57 4.19 5.80
N TRP A 213 3.67 4.87 6.13
CA TRP A 213 5.01 4.25 6.12
C TRP A 213 5.18 3.16 7.20
N TYR A 214 4.48 3.29 8.34
CA TYR A 214 4.53 2.36 9.47
C TYR A 214 3.54 1.19 9.36
N THR A 215 2.91 1.00 8.19
CA THR A 215 2.19 -0.25 7.92
C THR A 215 3.19 -1.40 7.71
N THR A 216 2.94 -2.54 8.35
CA THR A 216 3.92 -3.63 8.48
C THR A 216 4.50 -4.04 7.12
N TYR A 217 5.83 -4.28 7.09
CA TYR A 217 6.58 -4.79 5.93
C TYR A 217 6.42 -3.97 4.64
N ASN A 218 6.72 -2.66 4.59
CA ASN A 218 6.60 -1.87 3.35
C ASN A 218 5.18 -1.90 2.74
N ARG A 219 4.16 -1.38 3.45
CA ARG A 219 2.79 -1.29 2.92
C ARG A 219 2.21 -2.66 2.61
N ASP A 220 2.18 -3.56 3.59
CA ASP A 220 1.60 -4.92 3.52
C ASP A 220 2.16 -5.87 2.42
N LEU A 221 3.07 -5.39 1.55
CA LEU A 221 3.60 -6.05 0.35
C LEU A 221 2.53 -6.58 -0.63
N LEU A 222 1.26 -6.18 -0.49
CA LEU A 222 0.17 -6.56 -1.39
C LEU A 222 0.03 -5.61 -2.58
N GLY A 223 0.78 -4.50 -2.58
CA GLY A 223 0.83 -3.56 -3.70
C GLY A 223 -0.42 -2.71 -3.85
N VAL A 224 -1.18 -2.54 -2.76
CA VAL A 224 -2.40 -1.73 -2.73
C VAL A 224 -2.09 -0.36 -2.13
N ASP A 225 -2.18 0.69 -2.93
CA ASP A 225 -2.07 2.06 -2.40
C ASP A 225 -3.34 2.45 -1.65
N ARG A 226 -3.14 3.06 -0.47
CA ARG A 226 -4.20 3.45 0.47
C ARG A 226 -4.50 4.93 0.43
N ALA A 227 -3.90 5.71 -0.47
CA ALA A 227 -4.25 7.12 -0.65
C ALA A 227 -5.76 7.27 -0.87
N GLY A 228 -6.39 8.13 -0.07
CA GLY A 228 -7.83 8.32 -0.06
C GLY A 228 -8.65 7.28 0.71
N ALA A 229 -8.04 6.26 1.31
CA ALA A 229 -8.77 5.29 2.11
C ALA A 229 -9.41 5.97 3.33
N THR A 230 -10.66 5.59 3.62
CA THR A 230 -11.38 5.91 4.86
C THR A 230 -11.27 4.76 5.86
N ALA A 231 -11.68 4.98 7.10
CA ALA A 231 -11.83 3.90 8.08
C ALA A 231 -12.79 2.81 7.58
N PHE A 232 -13.87 3.18 6.89
CA PHE A 232 -14.82 2.23 6.30
C PHE A 232 -14.16 1.36 5.23
N TRP A 233 -13.40 1.99 4.32
CA TRP A 233 -12.66 1.25 3.30
C TRP A 233 -11.66 0.26 3.94
N ARG A 234 -11.00 0.67 5.03
CA ARG A 234 -10.07 -0.20 5.78
C ARG A 234 -10.78 -1.36 6.50
N ALA A 235 -12.02 -1.16 6.96
CA ALA A 235 -12.86 -2.20 7.56
C ALA A 235 -13.31 -3.21 6.51
N ALA A 236 -13.76 -2.73 5.34
CA ALA A 236 -14.10 -3.57 4.20
C ALA A 236 -12.90 -4.42 3.74
N TYR A 237 -11.70 -3.84 3.70
CA TYR A 237 -10.49 -4.59 3.40
C TYR A 237 -10.21 -5.70 4.42
N ALA A 238 -10.48 -5.46 5.71
CA ALA A 238 -10.36 -6.45 6.76
C ALA A 238 -11.50 -7.48 6.81
N LEU A 239 -12.56 -7.29 6.02
CA LEU A 239 -13.81 -8.08 6.08
C LEU A 239 -14.53 -7.94 7.43
N ASP A 240 -14.28 -6.82 8.13
CA ASP A 240 -14.76 -6.56 9.49
C ASP A 240 -16.14 -5.90 9.45
N ILE A 241 -17.19 -6.72 9.45
CA ILE A 241 -18.58 -6.26 9.40
C ILE A 241 -18.96 -5.49 10.67
N ASP A 242 -18.42 -5.86 11.83
CA ASP A 242 -18.72 -5.18 13.09
C ASP A 242 -18.16 -3.75 13.07
N ALA A 243 -16.91 -3.58 12.63
CA ALA A 243 -16.35 -2.25 12.41
C ALA A 243 -17.10 -1.48 11.32
N MET A 244 -17.50 -2.12 10.21
CA MET A 244 -18.30 -1.45 9.18
C MET A 244 -19.64 -0.95 9.72
N ARG A 245 -20.36 -1.76 10.50
CA ARG A 245 -21.64 -1.37 11.13
C ARG A 245 -21.46 -0.23 12.13
N LEU A 246 -20.41 -0.28 12.95
CA LEU A 246 -20.07 0.81 13.87
C LEU A 246 -19.84 2.13 13.10
N LEU A 247 -19.04 2.09 12.05
CA LEU A 247 -18.75 3.27 11.23
C LEU A 247 -20.00 3.82 10.52
N LEU A 248 -20.86 2.94 9.99
CA LEU A 248 -22.14 3.33 9.36
C LEU A 248 -23.09 4.00 10.35
N ALA A 249 -23.15 3.53 11.60
CA ALA A 249 -23.96 4.15 12.65
C ALA A 249 -23.56 5.61 12.92
N HIS A 250 -22.33 5.99 12.57
CA HIS A 250 -21.79 7.35 12.71
C HIS A 250 -21.68 8.11 11.37
N GLY A 251 -22.31 7.62 10.29
CA GLY A 251 -22.39 8.35 9.02
C GLY A 251 -21.24 8.12 8.05
N ALA A 252 -20.55 6.97 8.15
CA ALA A 252 -19.57 6.57 7.14
C ALA A 252 -20.21 6.44 5.75
N ASP A 253 -19.52 6.93 4.73
CA ASP A 253 -19.88 6.73 3.32
C ASP A 253 -19.26 5.40 2.81
N PRO A 254 -20.08 4.37 2.53
CA PRO A 254 -19.59 3.05 2.15
C PRO A 254 -19.19 2.94 0.68
N HIS A 255 -19.32 4.01 -0.10
CA HIS A 255 -19.06 4.01 -1.54
C HIS A 255 -17.75 4.71 -1.92
N ARG A 256 -17.02 5.27 -0.94
CA ARG A 256 -15.78 6.00 -1.19
C ARG A 256 -14.62 5.07 -1.59
N PRO A 257 -14.11 5.15 -2.83
CA PRO A 257 -12.90 4.43 -3.20
C PRO A 257 -11.65 5.16 -2.72
N THR A 258 -10.50 4.46 -2.76
CA THR A 258 -9.18 5.09 -2.76
C THR A 258 -8.95 5.91 -4.03
N LEU A 259 -7.81 6.60 -4.12
CA LEU A 259 -7.48 7.47 -5.24
C LEU A 259 -6.38 6.86 -6.11
N LYS A 260 -6.45 7.08 -7.43
CA LYS A 260 -5.37 6.75 -8.35
C LYS A 260 -4.17 7.63 -8.01
N VAL A 261 -3.09 7.01 -7.57
CA VAL A 261 -1.79 7.65 -7.40
C VAL A 261 -0.94 7.48 -8.66
N PRO A 262 0.12 8.27 -8.83
CA PRO A 262 1.00 8.09 -9.97
C PRO A 262 1.61 6.69 -10.00
N GLY A 263 1.71 6.11 -11.20
CA GLY A 263 2.32 4.80 -11.41
C GLY A 263 3.81 4.91 -11.71
N ARG A 264 4.57 3.83 -11.54
CA ARG A 264 5.92 3.79 -12.11
C ARG A 264 5.80 3.68 -13.63
N ASN A 265 6.34 4.65 -14.35
CA ASN A 265 6.41 4.65 -15.81
C ASN A 265 7.09 3.36 -16.31
N ARG A 266 6.29 2.49 -16.90
CA ARG A 266 6.75 1.35 -17.70
C ARG A 266 6.25 1.59 -19.11
N ALA A 267 7.02 1.17 -20.12
CA ALA A 267 6.56 1.21 -21.51
C ALA A 267 5.14 0.61 -21.58
N ALA A 268 4.17 1.43 -22.00
CA ALA A 268 2.78 1.04 -22.03
C ALA A 268 2.63 -0.04 -23.11
N ASN A 269 2.36 -1.28 -22.68
CA ASN A 269 1.77 -2.26 -23.57
C ASN A 269 0.39 -1.74 -23.99
N PRO A 270 -0.09 -2.08 -25.20
CA PRO A 270 -1.45 -1.75 -25.61
C PRO A 270 -2.46 -2.21 -24.54
N ASP A 271 -3.36 -1.31 -24.11
CA ASP A 271 -4.43 -1.61 -23.15
C ASP A 271 -5.55 -2.38 -23.88
N PRO A 272 -5.79 -3.67 -23.56
CA PRO A 272 -6.78 -4.48 -24.26
C PRO A 272 -8.16 -4.45 -23.60
N SER A 273 -8.35 -3.61 -22.57
CA SER A 273 -9.58 -3.63 -21.74
C SER A 273 -10.70 -2.72 -22.24
N ASP A 274 -10.46 -1.92 -23.27
CA ASP A 274 -11.39 -0.90 -23.82
C ASP A 274 -11.87 0.16 -22.80
N LEU A 275 -11.26 0.23 -21.61
CA LEU A 275 -11.63 1.16 -20.55
C LEU A 275 -10.98 2.53 -20.77
N ALA A 276 -11.77 3.60 -20.64
CA ALA A 276 -11.23 4.96 -20.58
C ALA A 276 -10.20 5.09 -19.44
N PRO A 277 -9.03 5.72 -19.65
CA PRO A 277 -8.05 5.93 -18.59
C PRO A 277 -8.63 6.67 -17.39
N VAL A 278 -8.26 6.26 -16.18
CA VAL A 278 -8.62 6.98 -14.95
C VAL A 278 -7.58 8.08 -14.72
N PRO A 279 -7.97 9.36 -14.54
CA PRO A 279 -7.03 10.43 -14.25
C PRO A 279 -6.43 10.29 -12.85
N LEU A 280 -5.27 10.90 -12.60
CA LEU A 280 -4.68 10.98 -11.25
C LEU A 280 -5.66 11.65 -10.29
N GLY A 281 -5.76 11.11 -9.07
CA GLY A 281 -6.78 11.52 -8.10
C GLY A 281 -8.19 11.02 -8.42
N GLY A 282 -8.40 10.30 -9.53
CA GLY A 282 -9.65 9.61 -9.83
C GLY A 282 -9.88 8.38 -8.93
N PRO A 283 -11.04 7.72 -9.03
CA PRO A 283 -11.35 6.54 -8.22
C PRO A 283 -10.43 5.36 -8.54
N ALA A 284 -9.80 4.80 -7.51
CA ALA A 284 -8.97 3.61 -7.62
C ALA A 284 -9.73 2.37 -7.15
N VAL A 285 -9.64 1.99 -5.88
CA VAL A 285 -10.16 0.73 -5.36
C VAL A 285 -11.38 1.00 -4.50
N SER A 286 -12.53 0.44 -4.85
CA SER A 286 -13.76 0.57 -4.06
C SER A 286 -13.75 -0.34 -2.82
N PRO A 287 -14.61 -0.08 -1.81
CA PRO A 287 -14.77 -1.00 -0.67
C PRO A 287 -15.18 -2.43 -1.09
N LEU A 288 -15.95 -2.60 -2.17
CA LEU A 288 -16.28 -3.93 -2.69
C LEU A 288 -15.04 -4.65 -3.23
N LEU A 289 -14.19 -3.98 -4.00
CA LEU A 289 -12.94 -4.57 -4.48
C LEU A 289 -11.97 -4.86 -3.34
N ALA A 290 -11.97 -4.00 -2.32
CA ALA A 290 -11.24 -4.24 -1.07
C ALA A 290 -11.69 -5.56 -0.41
N ALA A 291 -13.00 -5.72 -0.21
CA ALA A 291 -13.60 -6.94 0.36
C ALA A 291 -13.57 -8.16 -0.57
N SER A 292 -13.23 -8.00 -1.86
CA SER A 292 -13.06 -9.11 -2.80
C SER A 292 -11.62 -9.66 -2.82
N GLY A 293 -10.67 -8.92 -2.23
CA GLY A 293 -9.28 -9.36 -2.05
C GLY A 293 -8.28 -8.65 -2.95
N VAL A 294 -8.49 -7.36 -3.25
CA VAL A 294 -7.49 -6.55 -3.96
C VAL A 294 -6.08 -6.71 -3.39
N GLY A 295 -5.10 -6.87 -4.27
CA GLY A 295 -3.70 -7.11 -3.92
C GLY A 295 -3.36 -8.56 -3.54
N TYR A 296 -4.35 -9.39 -3.22
CA TYR A 296 -4.11 -10.80 -2.93
C TYR A 296 -3.56 -11.50 -4.17
N GLY A 297 -2.43 -12.18 -4.00
CA GLY A 297 -1.70 -12.82 -5.08
C GLY A 297 -1.13 -11.91 -6.17
N GLN A 298 -1.23 -10.58 -6.03
CA GLN A 298 -0.57 -9.62 -6.94
C GLN A 298 0.70 -9.01 -6.33
N GLY A 299 0.82 -9.06 -5.00
CA GLY A 299 1.96 -8.55 -4.25
C GLY A 299 3.15 -9.51 -4.11
N TYR A 300 4.27 -8.98 -3.63
CA TYR A 300 5.54 -9.72 -3.52
C TYR A 300 5.55 -10.74 -2.37
N ALA A 301 4.68 -10.57 -1.36
CA ALA A 301 4.69 -11.38 -0.13
C ALA A 301 3.60 -12.45 -0.06
N GLY A 302 2.92 -12.76 -1.16
CA GLY A 302 1.80 -13.70 -1.14
C GLY A 302 0.73 -13.30 -0.11
N ASN A 303 0.18 -14.29 0.59
CA ASN A 303 -1.05 -14.19 1.40
C ASN A 303 -0.80 -13.59 2.81
N SER A 304 -0.12 -12.45 2.90
CA SER A 304 0.15 -11.76 4.19
C SER A 304 -1.04 -10.92 4.69
N HIS A 305 -2.15 -10.93 3.97
CA HIS A 305 -3.37 -10.20 4.32
C HIS A 305 -4.04 -10.81 5.56
N ARG A 306 -4.21 -10.01 6.62
CA ARG A 306 -4.97 -10.40 7.81
C ARG A 306 -6.38 -9.80 7.75
N HIS A 307 -7.37 -10.67 7.86
CA HIS A 307 -8.79 -10.34 7.75
C HIS A 307 -9.60 -11.22 8.70
N VAL A 308 -10.89 -10.93 8.88
CA VAL A 308 -11.83 -11.78 9.61
C VAL A 308 -11.87 -13.17 8.92
N PRO A 309 -11.63 -14.28 9.65
CA PRO A 309 -11.78 -15.62 9.11
C PRO A 309 -13.17 -15.85 8.55
N ASP A 310 -13.27 -16.54 7.41
CA ASP A 310 -14.53 -16.85 6.73
C ASP A 310 -15.38 -15.61 6.35
N GLY A 311 -14.79 -14.41 6.39
CA GLY A 311 -15.49 -13.14 6.17
C GLY A 311 -15.69 -12.75 4.70
N TRP A 312 -15.09 -13.45 3.74
CA TRP A 312 -15.06 -13.03 2.32
C TRP A 312 -16.46 -12.91 1.70
N LEU A 313 -17.21 -14.01 1.64
CA LEU A 313 -18.57 -13.99 1.12
C LEU A 313 -19.52 -13.15 2.00
N PRO A 314 -19.51 -13.25 3.35
CA PRO A 314 -20.32 -12.39 4.21
C PRO A 314 -20.11 -10.89 3.96
N ALA A 315 -18.85 -10.43 3.87
CA ALA A 315 -18.55 -9.01 3.65
C ALA A 315 -18.97 -8.54 2.25
N VAL A 316 -18.73 -9.36 1.21
CA VAL A 316 -19.19 -9.05 -0.16
C VAL A 316 -20.72 -8.98 -0.20
N ARG A 317 -21.44 -9.91 0.44
CA ARG A 317 -22.90 -9.87 0.52
C ARG A 317 -23.38 -8.65 1.28
N PHE A 318 -22.76 -8.31 2.42
CA PHE A 318 -23.09 -7.11 3.19
C PHE A 318 -22.98 -5.84 2.33
N LEU A 319 -21.85 -5.66 1.63
CA LEU A 319 -21.64 -4.48 0.78
C LEU A 319 -22.62 -4.42 -0.40
N VAL A 320 -22.93 -5.55 -1.04
CA VAL A 320 -23.81 -5.59 -2.22
C VAL A 320 -25.29 -5.54 -1.84
N GLU A 321 -25.72 -6.30 -0.83
CA GLU A 321 -27.12 -6.50 -0.47
C GLU A 321 -27.66 -5.44 0.47
N GLU A 322 -26.88 -5.07 1.49
CA GLU A 322 -27.31 -4.08 2.48
C GLU A 322 -26.94 -2.67 2.07
N LEU A 323 -25.77 -2.48 1.43
CA LEU A 323 -25.27 -1.14 1.10
C LEU A 323 -25.40 -0.77 -0.39
N GLY A 324 -25.77 -1.70 -1.27
CA GLY A 324 -25.95 -1.40 -2.69
C GLY A 324 -24.66 -1.08 -3.45
N ALA A 325 -23.53 -1.69 -3.07
CA ALA A 325 -22.27 -1.50 -3.78
C ALA A 325 -22.36 -1.94 -5.26
N ASP A 326 -21.78 -1.14 -6.16
CA ASP A 326 -21.72 -1.45 -7.58
C ASP A 326 -20.81 -2.64 -7.86
N VAL A 327 -21.42 -3.77 -8.25
CA VAL A 327 -20.74 -5.02 -8.59
C VAL A 327 -19.97 -4.94 -9.91
N HIS A 328 -20.30 -3.97 -10.77
CA HIS A 328 -19.65 -3.76 -12.06
C HIS A 328 -18.49 -2.76 -12.00
N PHE A 329 -18.21 -2.20 -10.81
CA PHE A 329 -17.10 -1.26 -10.63
C PHE A 329 -15.76 -1.89 -11.06
N ARG A 330 -14.99 -1.12 -11.84
CA ARG A 330 -13.66 -1.48 -12.36
C ARG A 330 -12.63 -0.53 -11.77
N ASP A 331 -11.57 -1.04 -11.18
CA ASP A 331 -10.51 -0.18 -10.64
C ASP A 331 -9.69 0.51 -11.74
N HIS A 332 -8.79 1.40 -11.33
CA HIS A 332 -7.87 2.09 -12.24
C HIS A 332 -6.97 1.15 -13.08
N ASN A 333 -6.76 -0.10 -12.67
CA ASN A 333 -6.04 -1.14 -13.43
C ASN A 333 -6.97 -2.00 -14.29
N GLY A 334 -8.28 -1.76 -14.26
CA GLY A 334 -9.29 -2.54 -14.96
C GLY A 334 -9.60 -3.88 -14.30
N TYR A 335 -9.38 -4.06 -13.00
CA TYR A 335 -9.85 -5.26 -12.30
C TYR A 335 -11.29 -5.08 -11.83
N ASN A 336 -12.09 -6.15 -11.93
CA ASN A 336 -13.38 -6.28 -11.26
C ASN A 336 -13.25 -7.17 -10.01
N ALA A 337 -14.33 -7.33 -9.26
CA ALA A 337 -14.37 -8.13 -8.04
C ALA A 337 -13.99 -9.62 -8.26
N ILE A 338 -14.35 -10.20 -9.42
CA ILE A 338 -14.03 -11.59 -9.76
C ILE A 338 -12.52 -11.78 -9.97
N HIS A 339 -11.80 -10.81 -10.54
CA HIS A 339 -10.34 -10.91 -10.67
C HIS A 339 -9.67 -11.08 -9.30
N HIS A 340 -10.15 -10.36 -8.30
CA HIS A 340 -9.61 -10.45 -6.94
C HIS A 340 -10.01 -11.75 -6.25
N ALA A 341 -11.26 -12.21 -6.40
CA ALA A 341 -11.70 -13.50 -5.85
C ALA A 341 -10.97 -14.70 -6.49
N ALA A 342 -10.76 -14.65 -7.81
CA ALA A 342 -10.04 -15.66 -8.58
C ALA A 342 -8.57 -15.79 -8.15
N ALA A 343 -7.90 -14.67 -7.83
CA ALA A 343 -6.54 -14.66 -7.31
C ALA A 343 -6.35 -15.39 -5.97
N ARG A 344 -7.46 -15.77 -5.31
CA ARG A 344 -7.50 -16.52 -4.04
C ARG A 344 -8.12 -17.91 -4.17
N GLY A 345 -8.59 -18.28 -5.36
CA GLY A 345 -9.36 -19.50 -5.57
C GLY A 345 -10.72 -19.51 -4.85
N ASP A 346 -11.36 -18.35 -4.67
CA ASP A 346 -12.61 -18.23 -3.92
C ASP A 346 -13.85 -18.43 -4.82
N ASP A 347 -14.15 -19.69 -5.09
CA ASP A 347 -15.27 -20.09 -5.96
C ASP A 347 -16.63 -19.59 -5.44
N ALA A 348 -16.79 -19.47 -4.12
CA ALA A 348 -18.04 -19.03 -3.50
C ALA A 348 -18.35 -17.55 -3.81
N VAL A 349 -17.35 -16.68 -3.67
CA VAL A 349 -17.49 -15.26 -4.04
C VAL A 349 -17.65 -15.11 -5.55
N ILE A 350 -16.93 -15.89 -6.36
CA ILE A 350 -17.05 -15.86 -7.82
C ILE A 350 -18.48 -16.20 -8.25
N LEU A 351 -19.01 -17.33 -7.81
CA LEU A 351 -20.37 -17.78 -8.16
C LEU A 351 -21.42 -16.77 -7.70
N TYR A 352 -21.26 -16.18 -6.52
CA TYR A 352 -22.15 -15.12 -6.05
C TYR A 352 -22.14 -13.90 -6.97
N LEU A 353 -20.96 -13.39 -7.35
CA LEU A 353 -20.83 -12.21 -8.22
C LEU A 353 -21.34 -12.47 -9.65
N VAL A 354 -21.12 -13.68 -10.18
CA VAL A 354 -21.70 -14.11 -11.46
C VAL A 354 -23.22 -14.12 -11.38
N GLY A 355 -23.79 -14.61 -10.27
CA GLY A 355 -25.23 -14.53 -9.99
C GLY A 355 -25.76 -13.09 -9.90
N ARG A 356 -24.89 -12.10 -9.67
CA ARG A 356 -25.20 -10.66 -9.72
C ARG A 356 -24.91 -10.00 -11.08
N GLY A 357 -24.53 -10.80 -12.09
CA GLY A 357 -24.31 -10.32 -13.46
C GLY A 357 -22.90 -9.79 -13.74
N VAL A 358 -21.91 -10.04 -12.85
CA VAL A 358 -20.52 -9.65 -13.11
C VAL A 358 -19.93 -10.53 -14.21
N ASP A 359 -19.42 -9.90 -15.26
CA ASP A 359 -18.85 -10.59 -16.42
C ASP A 359 -17.45 -11.16 -16.10
N VAL A 360 -17.34 -12.48 -16.23
CA VAL A 360 -16.11 -13.25 -16.01
C VAL A 360 -15.09 -13.09 -17.14
N THR A 361 -15.53 -12.66 -18.32
CA THR A 361 -14.70 -12.61 -19.53
C THR A 361 -13.89 -11.32 -19.64
N GLN A 362 -14.23 -10.31 -18.85
CA GLN A 362 -13.51 -9.04 -18.83
C GLN A 362 -12.05 -9.24 -18.44
N MET A 363 -11.16 -8.42 -19.02
CA MET A 363 -9.73 -8.45 -18.76
C MET A 363 -9.22 -7.13 -18.17
N SER A 364 -8.14 -7.18 -17.41
CA SER A 364 -7.49 -5.97 -16.88
C SER A 364 -6.78 -5.16 -17.99
N ARG A 365 -6.34 -3.94 -17.66
CA ARG A 365 -5.51 -3.12 -18.56
C ARG A 365 -4.16 -3.75 -18.92
N ARG A 366 -3.75 -4.76 -18.15
CA ARG A 366 -2.55 -5.57 -18.42
C ARG A 366 -2.86 -6.82 -19.27
N GLY A 367 -4.11 -6.97 -19.70
CA GLY A 367 -4.59 -8.13 -20.46
C GLY A 367 -4.73 -9.40 -19.63
N GLN A 368 -4.85 -9.29 -18.30
CA GLN A 368 -5.05 -10.45 -17.42
C GLN A 368 -6.54 -10.78 -17.36
N THR A 369 -6.91 -12.01 -17.70
CA THR A 369 -8.27 -12.51 -17.54
C THR A 369 -8.52 -12.97 -16.10
N THR A 370 -9.78 -13.24 -15.74
CA THR A 370 -10.11 -13.86 -14.46
C THR A 370 -9.45 -15.24 -14.29
N VAL A 371 -9.30 -16.02 -15.36
CA VAL A 371 -8.58 -17.30 -15.34
C VAL A 371 -7.10 -17.10 -15.08
N ASP A 372 -6.46 -16.09 -15.70
CA ASP A 372 -5.06 -15.77 -15.44
C ASP A 372 -4.82 -15.41 -13.97
N MET A 373 -5.82 -14.80 -13.31
CA MET A 373 -5.76 -14.55 -11.87
C MET A 373 -5.82 -15.83 -11.03
N ALA A 374 -6.63 -16.82 -11.42
CA ALA A 374 -6.65 -18.13 -10.76
C ALA A 374 -5.41 -18.98 -11.09
N ASN A 375 -4.77 -18.72 -12.23
CA ASN A 375 -3.61 -19.45 -12.76
C ASN A 375 -2.27 -18.82 -12.37
N GLY A 376 -2.15 -18.36 -11.11
CA GLY A 376 -0.90 -17.81 -10.58
C GLY A 376 -0.54 -16.44 -11.18
N PRO A 377 -1.16 -15.33 -10.68
CA PRO A 377 -0.96 -14.00 -11.24
C PRO A 377 0.45 -13.43 -11.01
N VAL A 378 1.20 -14.05 -10.10
CA VAL A 378 2.61 -13.79 -9.81
C VAL A 378 3.33 -15.11 -9.51
N GLN A 379 4.66 -15.09 -9.62
CA GLN A 379 5.54 -16.27 -9.48
C GLN A 379 5.33 -17.10 -8.19
N ARG A 380 4.78 -16.51 -7.13
CA ARG A 380 4.78 -17.06 -5.76
C ARG A 380 3.43 -17.63 -5.30
N ILE A 381 2.41 -17.59 -6.14
CA ILE A 381 1.08 -18.13 -5.84
C ILE A 381 0.85 -19.37 -6.67
N GLN A 382 0.49 -20.48 -6.03
CA GLN A 382 0.16 -21.71 -6.75
C GLN A 382 -1.17 -21.54 -7.50
N PRO A 383 -1.31 -22.10 -8.71
CA PRO A 383 -2.57 -22.10 -9.43
C PRO A 383 -3.70 -22.78 -8.64
N PHE A 384 -4.95 -22.40 -8.93
CA PHE A 384 -6.16 -22.99 -8.36
C PHE A 384 -6.94 -23.78 -9.43
N PRO A 385 -6.67 -25.09 -9.63
CA PRO A 385 -7.25 -25.84 -10.75
C PRO A 385 -8.77 -25.89 -10.78
N GLN A 386 -9.42 -25.95 -9.60
CA GLN A 386 -10.88 -25.95 -9.50
C GLN A 386 -11.47 -24.62 -9.98
N THR A 387 -10.90 -23.51 -9.53
CA THR A 387 -11.30 -22.16 -9.94
C THR A 387 -11.01 -21.90 -11.42
N ILE A 388 -9.89 -22.40 -11.95
CA ILE A 388 -9.58 -22.32 -13.39
C ILE A 388 -10.68 -23.03 -14.20
N ALA A 389 -10.99 -24.28 -13.85
CA ALA A 389 -12.02 -25.05 -14.55
C ALA A 389 -13.41 -24.40 -14.42
N LEU A 390 -13.73 -23.81 -13.27
CA LEU A 390 -14.96 -23.06 -13.05
C LEU A 390 -15.05 -21.85 -14.00
N LEU A 391 -14.02 -21.01 -14.04
CA LEU A 391 -14.01 -19.79 -14.85
C LEU A 391 -14.00 -20.10 -16.36
N GLU A 392 -13.26 -21.13 -16.79
CA GLU A 392 -13.28 -21.63 -18.17
C GLU A 392 -14.68 -22.15 -18.54
N GLY A 393 -15.32 -22.91 -17.64
CA GLY A 393 -16.69 -23.38 -17.82
C GLY A 393 -17.73 -22.26 -17.88
N LEU A 394 -17.44 -21.10 -17.28
CA LEU A 394 -18.24 -19.87 -17.36
C LEU A 394 -17.90 -19.00 -18.58
N GLY A 395 -16.96 -19.42 -19.43
CA GLY A 395 -16.61 -18.77 -20.69
C GLY A 395 -15.40 -17.83 -20.64
N ALA A 396 -14.70 -17.71 -19.51
CA ALA A 396 -13.49 -16.91 -19.42
C ALA A 396 -12.32 -17.62 -20.12
N THR A 397 -11.49 -16.86 -20.84
CA THR A 397 -10.35 -17.41 -21.58
C THR A 397 -9.13 -17.58 -20.67
N ASN A 398 -8.45 -18.71 -20.78
CA ASN A 398 -7.14 -18.94 -20.20
C ASN A 398 -6.05 -18.48 -21.17
N SER A 399 -5.24 -17.50 -20.79
CA SER A 399 -4.17 -17.03 -21.67
C SER A 399 -2.96 -17.97 -21.66
N HIS A 400 -2.95 -18.99 -20.79
CA HIS A 400 -1.83 -19.90 -20.56
C HIS A 400 -0.50 -19.20 -20.22
N ARG A 401 -0.59 -18.00 -19.62
CA ARG A 401 0.56 -17.20 -19.16
C ARG A 401 0.71 -17.29 -17.63
N CYS A 402 0.70 -18.52 -17.12
CA CYS A 402 0.94 -18.77 -15.71
C CYS A 402 2.32 -18.23 -15.34
N MET A 403 2.41 -17.34 -14.34
CA MET A 403 3.68 -16.75 -13.90
C MET A 403 4.40 -17.60 -12.85
N SER A 404 3.67 -18.50 -12.18
CA SER A 404 4.17 -19.44 -11.19
C SER A 404 4.60 -20.79 -11.78
N CYS A 405 4.22 -21.02 -13.03
CA CYS A 405 4.67 -22.10 -13.90
C CYS A 405 5.84 -21.55 -14.75
#